data_AF-A0A086PPQ0-F1
#
_entry.id   AF-A0A086PPQ0-F1
#
_cell.length_a   1.000
_cell.length_b   1.000
_cell.length_c   1.000
_cell.angle_alpha   90.00
_cell.angle_beta   90.00
_cell.angle_gamma   90.00
#
_symmetry.space_group_name_H-M   'P 1'
#
loop_
_entity.id
_entity.type
_entity.pdbx_description
1 polymer ?
#
loop_
_entity_poly.entity_id
_entity_poly.type
_entity_poly.pdbx_seq_one_letter_code
_entity_poly.pdbx_strand_id
1 'polypeptide(L)'
;PVEPDVQVCGFLMVSGPSHTPVPARSEMTFAHLAIQNLRKEAQNIEASWLRDEALFIAERAAYRMARANDPSPSPAVLLQWQYTDKSYFQTQCTAHLQKARDLRRQADALEVELESLLSSPSGHAPDPSLGTESTGEYLVPL
;
A
#
# COMPACT_ATOMS: atom_id res chain seq x y z
N PRO A 1 32.87 55.66 -52.58
CA PRO A 1 32.14 56.58 -51.68
C PRO A 1 31.44 55.78 -50.58
N VAL A 2 31.68 56.21 -49.34
CA VAL A 2 31.06 55.87 -48.05
C VAL A 2 31.16 54.44 -47.49
N GLU A 3 31.92 54.38 -46.41
CA GLU A 3 31.97 53.39 -45.32
C GLU A 3 30.68 53.52 -44.42
N PRO A 4 30.62 52.89 -43.23
CA PRO A 4 29.80 51.75 -42.84
C PRO A 4 28.53 52.12 -42.05
N ASP A 5 27.65 51.14 -41.81
CA ASP A 5 26.70 51.21 -40.68
C ASP A 5 27.04 50.14 -39.64
N VAL A 6 27.54 50.65 -38.51
CA VAL A 6 27.67 49.96 -37.23
C VAL A 6 26.27 49.87 -36.63
N GLN A 7 25.77 48.67 -36.38
CA GLN A 7 24.68 48.46 -35.42
C GLN A 7 25.16 47.58 -34.27
N VAL A 8 25.39 48.26 -33.15
CA VAL A 8 25.75 47.75 -31.84
C VAL A 8 24.50 47.26 -31.08
N CYS A 9 24.68 46.16 -30.36
CA CYS A 9 23.93 45.65 -29.20
C CYS A 9 22.42 45.44 -29.29
N GLY A 10 22.03 44.19 -29.59
CA GLY A 10 20.79 43.59 -29.13
C GLY A 10 21.10 42.49 -28.11
N PHE A 11 20.90 42.80 -26.83
CA PHE A 11 20.99 41.93 -25.66
C PHE A 11 20.36 40.55 -25.92
N LEU A 12 21.16 39.48 -25.95
CA LEU A 12 20.63 38.13 -25.88
C LEU A 12 19.99 37.96 -24.51
N MET A 13 18.67 38.13 -24.44
CA MET A 13 17.87 37.63 -23.33
C MET A 13 18.14 36.14 -23.23
N VAL A 14 18.91 35.73 -22.22
CA VAL A 14 18.95 34.34 -21.79
C VAL A 14 17.53 34.02 -21.31
N SER A 15 16.73 33.43 -22.18
CA SER A 15 15.50 32.75 -21.78
C SER A 15 15.95 31.65 -20.82
N GLY A 16 15.85 31.94 -19.53
CA GLY A 16 16.10 30.97 -18.47
C GLY A 16 15.26 29.71 -18.72
N PRO A 17 15.70 28.54 -18.24
CA PRO A 17 14.93 27.33 -18.38
C PRO A 17 13.54 27.61 -17.82
N SER A 18 12.52 27.58 -18.68
CA SER A 18 11.14 27.52 -18.23
C SER A 18 11.08 26.28 -17.36
N HIS A 19 11.08 26.50 -16.04
CA HIS A 19 10.77 25.49 -15.06
C HIS A 19 9.33 25.10 -15.36
N THR A 20 9.14 24.12 -16.24
CA THR A 20 7.90 23.36 -16.26
C THR A 20 7.77 22.82 -14.85
N PRO A 21 6.73 23.21 -14.08
CA PRO A 21 6.54 22.61 -12.78
C PRO A 21 6.46 21.11 -13.00
N VAL A 22 7.45 20.39 -12.45
CA VAL A 22 7.41 18.93 -12.38
C VAL A 22 6.05 18.63 -11.77
N PRO A 23 5.17 17.85 -12.43
CA PRO A 23 3.87 17.52 -11.88
C PRO A 23 4.12 17.00 -10.47
N ALA A 24 3.52 17.66 -9.48
CA ALA A 24 3.71 17.34 -8.08
C ALA A 24 3.55 15.83 -7.94
N ARG A 25 4.65 15.16 -7.59
CA ARG A 25 4.65 13.72 -7.30
C ARG A 25 3.56 13.56 -6.25
N SER A 26 2.46 12.88 -6.57
CA SER A 26 1.34 12.71 -5.64
C SER A 26 1.94 12.32 -4.29
N GLU A 27 1.74 13.14 -3.25
CA GLU A 27 2.39 12.95 -1.96
C GLU A 27 1.82 11.69 -1.32
N MET A 28 2.44 10.56 -1.63
CA MET A 28 1.99 9.25 -1.21
C MET A 28 2.50 9.03 0.20
N THR A 29 1.62 9.23 1.18
CA THR A 29 1.93 9.00 2.59
C THR A 29 1.96 7.50 2.93
N PHE A 30 2.51 7.14 4.10
CA PHE A 30 2.47 5.77 4.59
C PHE A 30 1.03 5.22 4.72
N ALA A 31 0.04 6.07 5.01
CA ALA A 31 -1.36 5.67 5.06
C ALA A 31 -1.86 5.19 3.68
N HIS A 32 -1.51 5.92 2.61
CA HIS A 32 -1.84 5.49 1.24
C HIS A 32 -1.23 4.13 0.90
N LEU A 33 0.04 3.90 1.29
CA LEU A 33 0.70 2.61 1.07
C LEU A 33 0.05 1.48 1.88
N ALA A 34 -0.35 1.74 3.13
CA ALA A 34 -1.02 0.76 3.97
C ALA A 34 -2.38 0.35 3.40
N ILE A 35 -3.22 1.32 2.99
CA ILE A 35 -4.52 1.09 2.34
C ILE A 35 -4.34 0.25 1.07
N GLN A 36 -3.38 0.61 0.21
CA GLN A 36 -3.09 -0.16 -1.01
C GLN A 36 -2.64 -1.59 -0.70
N ASN A 37 -1.79 -1.77 0.32
CA ASN A 37 -1.32 -3.09 0.71
C ASN A 37 -2.45 -3.98 1.23
N LEU A 38 -3.32 -3.44 2.11
CA LEU A 38 -4.49 -4.18 2.62
C LEU A 38 -5.43 -4.62 1.48
N ARG A 39 -5.71 -3.71 0.53
CA ARG A 39 -6.53 -4.03 -0.66
C ARG A 39 -5.88 -5.09 -1.52
N LYS A 40 -4.56 -4.98 -1.75
CA LYS A 40 -3.79 -5.97 -2.52
C LYS A 40 -3.77 -7.33 -1.83
N GLU A 41 -3.58 -7.38 -0.51
CA GLU A 41 -3.61 -8.64 0.25
C GLU A 41 -5.00 -9.30 0.15
N ALA A 42 -6.09 -8.52 0.29
CA ALA A 42 -7.45 -9.03 0.11
C ALA A 42 -7.65 -9.64 -1.29
N GLN A 43 -7.23 -8.93 -2.34
CA GLN A 43 -7.30 -9.42 -3.73
C GLN A 43 -6.47 -10.68 -3.94
N ASN A 44 -5.27 -10.76 -3.37
CA ASN A 44 -4.43 -11.95 -3.48
C ASN A 44 -5.08 -13.16 -2.79
N ILE A 45 -5.70 -12.97 -1.63
CA ILE A 45 -6.44 -14.02 -0.94
C ILE A 45 -7.60 -14.49 -1.81
N GLU A 46 -8.42 -13.58 -2.32
CA GLU A 46 -9.52 -13.91 -3.23
C GLU A 46 -9.03 -14.67 -4.47
N ALA A 47 -7.98 -14.20 -5.13
CA ALA A 47 -7.42 -14.87 -6.31
C ALA A 47 -6.88 -16.28 -6.02
N SER A 48 -6.35 -16.51 -4.81
CA SER A 48 -5.83 -17.82 -4.41
C SER A 48 -6.92 -18.82 -3.98
N TRP A 49 -8.05 -18.34 -3.46
CA TRP A 49 -9.10 -19.18 -2.85
C TRP A 49 -10.41 -19.24 -3.64
N LEU A 50 -10.67 -18.29 -4.55
CA LEU A 50 -11.74 -18.39 -5.55
C LEU A 50 -11.31 -19.28 -6.73
N ARG A 51 -10.82 -20.48 -6.41
CA ARG A 51 -10.53 -21.53 -7.40
C ARG A 51 -11.62 -22.60 -7.36
N ASP A 52 -11.69 -23.37 -8.44
CA ASP A 52 -12.64 -24.48 -8.54
C ASP A 52 -12.36 -25.55 -7.46
N GLU A 53 -13.39 -25.90 -6.69
CA GLU A 53 -13.34 -26.96 -5.66
C GLU A 53 -12.83 -28.29 -6.26
N ALA A 54 -13.27 -28.63 -7.46
CA ALA A 54 -12.86 -29.87 -8.14
C ALA A 54 -11.38 -29.86 -8.49
N LEU A 55 -10.84 -28.71 -8.92
CA LEU A 55 -9.41 -28.55 -9.21
C LEU A 55 -8.57 -28.71 -7.95
N PHE A 56 -8.99 -28.10 -6.83
CA PHE A 56 -8.30 -28.25 -5.54
C PHE A 56 -8.26 -29.71 -5.06
N ILE A 57 -9.39 -30.41 -5.16
CA ILE A 57 -9.48 -31.83 -4.78
C ILE A 57 -8.58 -32.68 -5.68
N ALA A 58 -8.58 -32.42 -7.00
CA ALA A 58 -7.74 -33.15 -7.94
C ALA A 58 -6.24 -32.94 -7.67
N GLU A 59 -5.81 -31.71 -7.39
CA GLU A 59 -4.42 -31.39 -7.02
C GLU A 59 -3.98 -32.13 -5.74
N ARG A 60 -4.83 -32.16 -4.71
CA ARG A 60 -4.54 -32.91 -3.47
C ARG A 60 -4.49 -34.41 -3.69
N ALA A 61 -5.39 -34.96 -4.50
CA ALA A 61 -5.35 -36.38 -4.86
C ALA A 61 -4.05 -36.71 -5.59
N ALA A 62 -3.69 -35.93 -6.61
CA ALA A 62 -2.44 -36.10 -7.36
C ALA A 62 -1.20 -36.00 -6.45
N TYR A 63 -1.17 -35.04 -5.52
CA TYR A 63 -0.10 -34.91 -4.53
C TYR A 63 0.02 -36.15 -3.64
N ARG A 64 -1.10 -36.72 -3.17
CA ARG A 64 -1.10 -37.94 -2.36
C ARG A 64 -0.60 -39.14 -3.16
N MET A 65 -1.04 -39.28 -4.41
CA MET A 65 -0.62 -40.35 -5.32
C MET A 65 0.89 -40.29 -5.57
N ALA A 66 1.41 -39.11 -5.90
CA ALA A 66 2.84 -38.90 -6.14
C ALA A 66 3.68 -39.20 -4.88
N ARG A 67 3.21 -38.77 -3.70
CA ARG A 67 3.91 -39.02 -2.42
C ARG A 67 3.88 -40.49 -2.01
N ALA A 68 2.78 -41.19 -2.28
CA ALA A 68 2.64 -42.62 -1.96
C ALA A 68 3.27 -43.54 -3.02
N ASN A 69 3.71 -42.99 -4.15
CA ASN A 69 4.10 -43.74 -5.35
C ASN A 69 3.01 -44.74 -5.80
N ASP A 70 1.74 -44.37 -5.59
CA ASP A 70 0.56 -45.13 -5.99
C ASP A 70 -0.24 -44.30 -7.01
N PRO A 71 -0.03 -44.53 -8.32
CA PRO A 71 -0.72 -43.81 -9.37
C PRO A 71 -2.17 -44.28 -9.58
N SER A 72 -2.64 -45.33 -8.89
CA SER A 72 -4.00 -45.83 -9.05
C SER A 72 -4.56 -46.37 -7.73
N PRO A 73 -4.86 -45.47 -6.78
CA PRO A 73 -5.54 -45.86 -5.54
C PRO A 73 -6.94 -46.40 -5.84
N SER A 74 -7.47 -47.22 -4.93
CA SER A 74 -8.80 -47.79 -5.09
C SER A 74 -9.90 -46.71 -5.12
N PRO A 75 -11.02 -46.95 -5.83
CA PRO A 75 -12.13 -45.99 -5.88
C PRO A 75 -12.68 -45.61 -4.49
N ALA A 76 -12.67 -46.52 -3.53
CA ALA A 76 -13.10 -46.25 -2.15
C ALA A 76 -12.19 -45.23 -1.45
N VAL A 77 -10.87 -45.33 -1.67
CA VAL A 77 -9.88 -44.39 -1.13
C VAL A 77 -10.05 -43.00 -1.77
N LEU A 78 -10.25 -42.95 -3.09
CA LEU A 78 -10.50 -41.69 -3.80
C LEU A 78 -11.75 -40.96 -3.29
N LEU A 79 -12.86 -41.70 -3.07
CA LEU A 79 -14.09 -41.14 -2.50
C LEU A 79 -13.87 -40.59 -1.09
N GLN A 80 -13.11 -41.29 -0.26
CA GLN A 80 -12.79 -40.83 1.09
C GLN A 80 -11.97 -39.53 1.08
N TRP A 81 -10.97 -39.45 0.19
CA TRP A 81 -10.16 -38.25 0.02
C TRP A 81 -11.00 -37.08 -0.48
N GLN A 82 -11.84 -37.30 -1.48
CA GLN A 82 -12.74 -36.28 -2.01
C GLN A 82 -13.65 -35.71 -0.91
N TYR A 83 -14.28 -36.56 -0.09
CA TYR A 83 -15.16 -36.10 0.98
C TYR A 83 -14.42 -35.22 2.00
N THR A 84 -13.23 -35.68 2.41
CA THR A 84 -12.40 -34.98 3.40
C THR A 84 -11.91 -33.64 2.84
N ASP A 85 -11.46 -33.64 1.59
CA ASP A 85 -10.85 -32.48 0.95
C ASP A 85 -11.89 -31.43 0.57
N LYS A 86 -13.11 -31.86 0.23
CA LYS A 86 -14.26 -30.98 0.06
C LYS A 86 -14.60 -30.22 1.34
N SER A 87 -14.79 -30.94 2.45
CA SER A 87 -15.10 -30.30 3.74
C SER A 87 -14.00 -29.31 4.14
N TYR A 88 -12.74 -29.73 4.00
CA TYR A 88 -11.59 -28.88 4.27
C TYR A 88 -11.58 -27.62 3.37
N PHE A 89 -11.79 -27.77 2.07
CA PHE A 89 -11.83 -26.65 1.12
C PHE A 89 -12.90 -25.64 1.50
N GLN A 90 -14.11 -26.09 1.82
CA GLN A 90 -15.21 -25.19 2.18
C GLN A 90 -14.92 -24.39 3.44
N THR A 91 -14.38 -25.03 4.48
CA THR A 91 -13.97 -24.34 5.71
C THR A 91 -12.87 -23.32 5.43
N GLN A 92 -11.82 -23.70 4.68
CA GLN A 92 -10.72 -22.80 4.37
C GLN A 92 -11.16 -21.64 3.48
N CYS A 93 -11.92 -21.91 2.43
CA CYS A 93 -12.46 -20.89 1.53
C CYS A 93 -13.28 -19.86 2.31
N THR A 94 -14.16 -20.32 3.21
CA THR A 94 -14.94 -19.42 4.08
C THR A 94 -14.04 -18.55 4.95
N ALA A 95 -13.05 -19.15 5.63
CA ALA A 95 -12.13 -18.42 6.51
C ALA A 95 -11.28 -17.39 5.74
N HIS A 96 -10.77 -17.77 4.57
CA HIS A 96 -9.95 -16.89 3.74
C HIS A 96 -10.76 -15.75 3.13
N LEU A 97 -11.96 -16.01 2.62
CA LEU A 97 -12.84 -14.95 2.13
C LEU A 97 -13.27 -14.01 3.25
N GLN A 98 -13.47 -14.52 4.46
CA GLN A 98 -13.72 -13.67 5.62
C GLN A 98 -12.52 -12.77 5.92
N LYS A 99 -11.29 -13.32 5.92
CA LYS A 99 -10.07 -12.52 6.08
C LYS A 99 -9.95 -11.43 5.01
N ALA A 100 -10.23 -11.74 3.75
CA ALA A 100 -10.19 -10.76 2.66
C ALA A 100 -11.20 -9.61 2.88
N ARG A 101 -12.42 -9.93 3.34
CA ARG A 101 -13.43 -8.94 3.70
C ARG A 101 -12.97 -8.05 4.86
N ASP A 102 -12.34 -8.64 5.88
CA ASP A 102 -11.87 -7.89 7.05
C ASP A 102 -10.71 -6.95 6.68
N LEU A 103 -9.78 -7.38 5.82
CA LEU A 103 -8.72 -6.51 5.29
C LEU A 103 -9.30 -5.34 4.48
N ARG A 104 -10.33 -5.59 3.67
CA ARG A 104 -11.00 -4.53 2.91
C ARG A 104 -11.71 -3.53 3.81
N ARG A 105 -12.40 -4.01 4.85
CA ARG A 105 -13.01 -3.14 5.86
C ARG A 105 -11.97 -2.27 6.58
N GLN A 106 -10.80 -2.82 6.90
CA GLN A 106 -9.70 -2.05 7.50
C GLN A 106 -9.17 -0.98 6.54
N ALA A 107 -9.01 -1.32 5.25
CA ALA A 107 -8.58 -0.35 4.24
C ALA A 107 -9.58 0.80 4.11
N ASP A 108 -10.88 0.50 4.07
CA ASP A 108 -11.94 1.50 3.93
C ASP A 108 -12.03 2.38 5.20
N ALA A 109 -11.85 1.82 6.40
CA ALA A 109 -11.79 2.60 7.63
C ALA A 109 -10.59 3.57 7.66
N LEU A 110 -9.41 3.11 7.24
CA LEU A 110 -8.21 3.95 7.16
C LEU A 110 -8.34 5.04 6.10
N GLU A 111 -9.03 4.78 4.99
CA GLU A 111 -9.30 5.78 3.96
C GLU A 111 -10.15 6.93 4.52
N VAL A 112 -11.21 6.61 5.26
CA VAL A 112 -12.05 7.62 5.94
C VAL A 112 -11.25 8.43 6.99
N GLU A 113 -10.42 7.77 7.80
CA GLU A 113 -9.56 8.45 8.77
C GLU A 113 -8.56 9.40 8.09
N LEU A 114 -7.94 8.96 7.00
CA LEU A 114 -7.01 9.77 6.23
C LEU A 114 -7.69 10.99 5.63
N GLU A 115 -8.87 10.83 5.01
CA GLU A 115 -9.64 11.95 4.46
C GLU A 115 -10.04 12.97 5.56
N SER A 116 -10.41 12.49 6.75
CA SER A 116 -10.73 13.33 7.90
C SER A 116 -9.54 14.15 8.39
N LEU A 117 -8.36 13.54 8.45
CA LEU A 117 -7.11 14.21 8.83
C LEU A 117 -6.66 15.24 7.80
N LEU A 118 -6.83 14.94 6.50
CA LEU A 118 -6.49 15.87 5.41
C LEU A 118 -7.48 17.03 5.30
N SER A 119 -8.75 16.81 5.67
CA SER A 119 -9.80 17.84 5.64
C SER A 119 -9.81 18.72 6.89
N SER A 120 -9.22 18.25 8.00
CA SER A 120 -9.05 19.07 9.20
C SER A 120 -8.02 20.17 8.92
N PRO A 121 -8.35 21.46 9.08
CA PRO A 121 -7.35 22.51 8.99
C PRO A 121 -6.31 22.23 10.08
N SER A 122 -5.07 22.00 9.69
CA SER A 122 -3.94 21.83 10.60
C SER A 122 -3.83 23.10 11.46
N GLY A 123 -4.50 23.07 12.61
CA GLY A 123 -4.51 24.14 13.59
C GLY A 123 -3.22 24.06 14.38
N HIS A 124 -2.31 24.98 14.09
CA HIS A 124 -1.33 25.54 15.02
C HIS A 124 -0.58 24.53 15.91
N ALA A 125 0.61 24.11 15.47
CA ALA A 125 1.64 23.73 16.42
C ALA A 125 1.95 24.98 17.28
N PRO A 126 1.84 24.92 18.63
CA PRO A 126 2.35 25.98 19.45
C PRO A 126 3.86 26.06 19.21
N ASP A 127 4.30 27.20 18.69
CA ASP A 127 5.69 27.60 18.69
C ASP A 127 6.21 27.47 20.13
N PRO A 128 7.26 26.67 20.42
CA PRO A 128 7.89 26.70 21.73
C PRO A 128 8.56 28.06 21.87
N SER A 129 7.78 29.04 22.32
CA SER A 129 8.27 30.34 22.72
C SER A 129 9.43 30.12 23.70
N LEU A 130 10.63 30.40 23.21
CA LEU A 130 11.86 30.49 23.97
C LEU A 130 11.58 31.36 25.18
N GLY A 131 11.42 30.73 26.34
CA GLY A 131 11.45 31.39 27.62
C GLY A 131 12.83 32.03 27.75
N THR A 132 12.92 33.31 27.42
CA THR A 132 14.05 34.15 27.79
C THR A 132 14.05 34.21 29.31
N GLU A 133 14.92 33.39 29.89
CA GLU A 133 15.55 33.53 31.20
C GLU A 133 15.72 35.02 31.52
N SER A 134 14.83 35.53 32.37
CA SER A 134 14.90 36.90 32.88
C SER A 134 15.65 36.86 34.21
N THR A 135 16.92 37.23 34.13
CA THR A 135 17.83 37.76 35.15
C THR A 135 17.17 38.11 36.49
N GLY A 136 17.62 37.42 37.55
CA GLY A 136 17.41 37.79 38.94
C GLY A 136 18.76 37.81 39.66
N GLU A 137 19.52 38.89 39.47
CA GLU A 137 20.70 39.25 40.25
C GLU A 137 20.32 39.47 41.72
N TYR A 138 20.86 38.70 42.68
CA TYR A 138 21.05 39.14 44.07
C TYR A 138 22.26 38.46 44.73
N LEU A 139 23.39 39.16 44.65
CA LEU A 139 24.46 39.37 45.64
C LEU A 139 24.68 38.36 46.79
N VAL A 140 25.91 37.80 46.81
CA VAL A 140 26.62 37.23 47.98
C VAL A 140 27.08 38.38 48.91
N PRO A 141 27.24 38.18 50.23
CA PRO A 141 28.62 38.08 50.72
C PRO A 141 28.86 37.13 51.92
N LEU A 142 30.01 36.44 51.83
CA LEU A 142 30.94 35.89 52.84
C LEU A 142 30.40 35.14 54.08
#